data_AF-A0A950Q520-F1
#
_entry.id   AF-A0A950Q520-F1
#
_cell.length_a   1.000
_cell.length_b   1.000
_cell.length_c   1.000
_cell.angle_alpha   90.00
_cell.angle_beta   90.00
_cell.angle_gamma   90.00
#
_symmetry.space_group_name_H-M   'P 1'
#
loop_
_entity.id
_entity.type
_entity.pdbx_description
1 polymer ?
#
loop_
_entity_poly.entity_id
_entity_poly.type
_entity_poly.pdbx_seq_one_letter_code
_entity_poly.pdbx_strand_id
1 'polypeptide(L)'
;MPRELTAEEIVSDAEPLDEVLSLKRVPNTPFAFIWFLISSHFRLRVLAMAGCALAATCVEAFAPVAFSHLVNSITAAVKTHGAFATVVLPWIIWLAAIWFGSATIYRLYDWVDLNTGPRMRGLAQKYLFVYMLGHSPRYFQDNFAGKLGQKVKQAGQATIGILGIVCMDVVRVVGL
;
A
#
# COMPACT_ATOMS: atom_id res chain seq x y z
N MET A 1 8.05 14.17 -26.53
CA MET A 1 7.51 15.45 -26.03
C MET A 1 6.81 15.17 -24.71
N PRO A 2 7.27 15.72 -23.58
CA PRO A 2 6.53 15.60 -22.32
C PRO A 2 5.20 16.34 -22.45
N ARG A 3 4.09 15.64 -22.20
CA ARG A 3 2.75 16.20 -22.22
C ARG A 3 2.63 17.14 -21.03
N GLU A 4 2.66 18.44 -21.26
CA GLU A 4 2.35 19.44 -20.24
C GLU A 4 0.86 19.31 -19.90
N LEU A 5 0.58 18.54 -18.84
CA LEU A 5 -0.76 18.46 -18.25
C LEU A 5 -1.09 19.85 -17.72
N THR A 6 -2.02 20.54 -18.38
CA THR A 6 -2.46 21.86 -17.94
C THR A 6 -3.12 21.72 -16.57
N ALA A 7 -2.94 22.71 -15.69
CA ALA A 7 -3.54 22.69 -14.35
C ALA A 7 -5.08 22.50 -14.41
N GLU A 8 -5.70 22.92 -15.51
CA GLU A 8 -7.11 22.72 -15.82
C GLU A 8 -7.45 21.25 -16.15
N GLU A 9 -6.58 20.50 -16.83
CA GLU A 9 -6.77 19.05 -17.06
C GLU A 9 -6.66 18.28 -15.74
N ILE A 10 -5.77 18.67 -14.82
CA ILE A 10 -5.64 18.05 -13.48
C ILE A 10 -6.86 18.38 -12.58
N VAL A 11 -7.45 19.56 -12.74
CA VAL A 11 -8.65 19.99 -11.98
C VAL A 11 -9.95 19.44 -12.59
N SER A 12 -10.01 19.27 -13.91
CA SER A 12 -11.14 18.67 -14.62
C SER A 12 -11.15 17.14 -14.53
N ASP A 13 -9.97 16.52 -14.46
CA ASP A 13 -9.79 15.08 -14.23
C ASP A 13 -9.69 14.75 -12.74
N ALA A 14 -9.81 15.77 -11.87
CA ALA A 14 -10.21 15.58 -10.47
C ALA A 14 -11.68 15.16 -10.47
N GLU A 15 -11.90 13.90 -10.87
CA GLU A 15 -13.13 13.13 -10.86
C GLU A 15 -14.14 13.80 -9.90
N PRO A 16 -15.21 14.41 -10.45
CA PRO A 16 -16.24 14.99 -9.61
C PRO A 16 -16.84 13.82 -8.85
N LEU A 17 -16.38 13.66 -7.61
CA LEU A 17 -16.94 12.71 -6.67
C LEU A 17 -18.30 13.28 -6.26
N ASP A 18 -19.30 13.08 -7.12
CA ASP A 18 -20.71 13.28 -6.81
C ASP A 18 -21.10 12.55 -5.50
N GLU A 19 -20.30 11.56 -5.08
CA GLU A 19 -20.38 10.86 -3.79
C GLU A 19 -20.12 11.73 -2.55
N VAL A 20 -19.40 12.85 -2.63
CA VAL A 20 -19.16 13.73 -1.46
C VAL A 20 -20.44 14.49 -1.06
N LEU A 21 -21.40 14.63 -1.99
CA LEU A 21 -22.71 15.26 -1.74
C LEU A 21 -23.65 14.37 -0.91
N SER A 22 -23.41 13.06 -0.86
CA SER A 22 -24.12 12.16 0.05
C SER A 22 -23.50 12.27 1.43
N LEU A 23 -23.95 13.29 2.17
CA LEU A 23 -23.72 13.56 3.60
C LEU A 23 -24.20 12.42 4.52
N LYS A 24 -23.81 11.17 4.23
CA LYS A 24 -24.00 10.05 5.14
C LYS A 24 -22.96 10.18 6.25
N ARG A 25 -23.38 10.92 7.29
CA ARG A 25 -22.78 11.05 8.63
C ARG A 25 -21.39 10.40 8.74
N VAL A 26 -20.35 11.20 8.51
CA VAL A 26 -18.96 10.77 8.67
C VAL A 26 -18.81 10.17 10.08
N PRO A 27 -18.25 8.95 10.22
CA PRO A 27 -18.14 8.32 11.53
C PRO A 27 -17.34 9.18 12.51
N ASN A 28 -17.83 9.27 13.76
CA ASN A 28 -17.24 10.14 14.79
C ASN A 28 -15.90 9.63 15.35
N THR A 29 -15.41 8.47 14.88
CA THR A 29 -14.15 7.87 15.35
C THR A 29 -13.14 7.72 14.21
N PRO A 30 -11.84 7.99 14.46
CA PRO A 30 -10.81 7.93 13.43
C PRO A 30 -10.72 6.57 12.72
N PHE A 31 -10.82 5.48 13.47
CA PHE A 31 -10.75 4.13 12.92
C PHE A 31 -11.97 3.77 12.07
N ALA A 32 -13.19 4.19 12.47
CA ALA A 32 -14.39 3.96 11.67
C ALA A 32 -14.39 4.80 10.39
N PHE A 33 -13.80 6.00 10.41
CA PHE A 33 -13.62 6.82 9.20
C PHE A 33 -12.67 6.15 8.19
N ILE A 34 -11.54 5.62 8.66
CA ILE A 34 -10.59 4.89 7.80
C ILE A 34 -11.25 3.61 7.25
N TRP A 35 -11.94 2.85 8.10
CA TRP A 35 -12.68 1.66 7.69
C TRP A 35 -13.78 1.98 6.68
N PHE A 36 -14.49 3.10 6.86
CA PHE A 36 -15.48 3.60 5.90
C PHE A 36 -14.84 3.92 4.55
N LEU A 37 -13.71 4.64 4.53
CA LEU A 37 -12.97 4.94 3.30
C LEU A 37 -12.52 3.68 2.56
N ILE A 38 -11.94 2.71 3.29
CA ILE A 38 -11.46 1.45 2.74
C ILE A 38 -12.62 0.61 2.19
N SER A 39 -13.67 0.42 3.00
CA SER A 39 -14.79 -0.47 2.69
C SER A 39 -15.75 0.08 1.64
N SER A 40 -15.81 1.41 1.46
CA SER A 40 -16.71 2.05 0.51
C SER A 40 -16.10 2.19 -0.89
N HIS A 41 -14.80 2.41 -1.03
CA HIS A 41 -14.20 2.76 -2.34
C HIS A 41 -13.00 1.89 -2.77
N PHE A 42 -12.31 1.21 -1.85
CA PHE A 42 -11.00 0.61 -2.16
C PHE A 42 -10.87 -0.88 -1.80
N ARG A 43 -11.96 -1.58 -1.49
CA ARG A 43 -11.93 -3.00 -1.07
C ARG A 43 -11.13 -3.89 -2.02
N LEU A 44 -11.35 -3.75 -3.33
CA LEU A 44 -10.68 -4.59 -4.32
C LEU A 44 -9.18 -4.28 -4.42
N ARG A 45 -8.81 -3.01 -4.27
CA ARG A 45 -7.40 -2.58 -4.30
C ARG A 45 -6.66 -3.01 -3.04
N VAL A 46 -7.27 -2.86 -1.88
CA VAL A 46 -6.74 -3.35 -0.60
C VAL A 46 -6.61 -4.87 -0.60
N LEU A 47 -7.59 -5.59 -1.15
CA LEU A 47 -7.51 -7.05 -1.33
C LEU A 47 -6.37 -7.44 -2.27
N ALA A 48 -6.20 -6.72 -3.40
CA ALA A 48 -5.11 -6.96 -4.33
C ALA A 48 -3.74 -6.70 -3.71
N MET A 49 -3.60 -5.59 -2.95
CA MET A 49 -2.39 -5.26 -2.20
C MET A 49 -2.06 -6.33 -1.15
N ALA A 50 -3.03 -6.71 -0.32
CA ALA A 50 -2.86 -7.76 0.67
C ALA A 50 -2.52 -9.12 0.01
N GLY A 51 -3.18 -9.47 -1.09
CA GLY A 51 -2.89 -10.69 -1.85
C GLY A 51 -1.46 -10.70 -2.42
N CYS A 52 -0.99 -9.58 -2.96
CA CYS A 52 0.39 -9.46 -3.45
C CYS A 52 1.40 -9.59 -2.30
N ALA A 53 1.16 -8.90 -1.18
CA ALA A 53 2.05 -8.96 -0.02
C ALA A 53 2.11 -10.39 0.56
N LEU A 54 0.98 -11.10 0.67
CA LEU A 54 0.96 -12.51 1.08
C LEU A 54 1.72 -13.39 0.10
N ALA A 55 1.43 -13.28 -1.20
CA ALA A 55 2.09 -14.10 -2.22
C ALA A 55 3.61 -13.91 -2.21
N ALA A 56 4.09 -12.66 -2.10
CA ALA A 56 5.51 -12.37 -2.00
C ALA A 56 6.14 -12.98 -0.74
N THR A 57 5.46 -12.85 0.41
CA THR A 57 5.92 -13.40 1.70
C THR A 57 5.99 -14.93 1.65
N CYS A 58 4.98 -15.58 1.08
CA CYS A 58 4.99 -17.03 0.89
C CYS A 58 6.14 -17.48 0.00
N VAL A 59 6.44 -16.75 -1.09
CA VAL A 59 7.59 -17.05 -1.95
C VAL A 59 8.91 -16.90 -1.19
N GLU A 60 9.06 -15.82 -0.41
CA GLU A 60 10.25 -15.58 0.42
C GLU A 60 10.43 -16.63 1.52
N ALA A 61 9.33 -17.17 2.07
CA ALA A 61 9.36 -18.22 3.07
C ALA A 61 10.02 -19.52 2.58
N PHE A 62 10.08 -19.76 1.26
CA PHE A 62 10.81 -20.90 0.69
C PHE A 62 12.32 -20.68 0.55
N ALA A 63 12.82 -19.45 0.71
CA ALA A 63 14.24 -19.13 0.56
C ALA A 63 15.17 -19.92 1.51
N PRO A 64 14.85 -20.13 2.81
CA PRO A 64 15.67 -20.93 3.71
C PRO A 64 15.81 -22.39 3.25
N VAL A 65 14.73 -22.98 2.72
CA VAL A 65 14.74 -24.36 2.21
C VAL A 65 15.66 -24.47 1.00
N ALA A 66 15.53 -23.55 0.03
CA ALA A 66 16.40 -23.49 -1.14
C ALA A 66 17.88 -23.32 -0.73
N PHE A 67 18.14 -22.48 0.27
CA PHE A 67 19.49 -22.26 0.80
C PHE A 67 20.06 -23.51 1.48
N SER A 68 19.28 -24.23 2.29
CA SER A 68 19.72 -25.50 2.89
C SER A 68 20.11 -26.53 1.81
N HIS A 69 19.30 -26.65 0.75
CA HIS A 69 19.63 -27.54 -0.36
C HIS A 69 20.87 -27.12 -1.14
N LEU A 70 21.08 -25.82 -1.33
CA LEU A 70 22.31 -25.29 -1.94
C LEU A 70 23.54 -25.70 -1.12
N VAL A 71 23.53 -25.48 0.21
CA VAL A 71 24.66 -25.84 1.09
C VAL A 71 24.94 -27.34 1.06
N ASN A 72 23.89 -28.16 1.11
CA ASN A 72 24.02 -29.63 1.02
C ASN A 72 24.60 -30.07 -0.34
N SER A 73 24.18 -29.42 -1.44
CA SER A 73 24.67 -29.71 -2.79
C SER A 73 26.14 -29.37 -2.97
N ILE A 74 26.60 -28.26 -2.37
CA ILE A 74 28.02 -27.85 -2.38
C ILE A 74 28.86 -28.87 -1.61
N THR A 75 28.40 -29.27 -0.42
CA THR A 75 29.12 -30.26 0.41
C THR A 75 29.20 -31.62 -0.28
N ALA A 76 28.15 -32.04 -0.98
CA ALA A 76 28.15 -33.27 -1.77
C ALA A 76 29.12 -33.17 -2.96
N ALA A 77 29.08 -32.08 -3.74
CA ALA A 77 29.94 -31.88 -4.89
C ALA A 77 31.44 -31.88 -4.52
N VAL A 78 31.80 -31.30 -3.37
CA VAL A 78 33.18 -31.33 -2.85
C VAL A 78 33.62 -32.75 -2.51
N LYS A 79 32.73 -33.59 -1.95
CA LYS A 79 33.07 -34.98 -1.56
C LYS A 79 33.19 -35.94 -2.74
N THR A 80 32.40 -35.75 -3.80
CA THR A 80 32.33 -36.68 -4.94
C THR A 80 33.06 -36.18 -6.19
N HIS A 81 33.73 -35.01 -6.13
CA HIS A 81 34.27 -34.31 -7.30
C HIS A 81 33.23 -34.12 -8.42
N GLY A 82 31.95 -34.00 -8.04
CA GLY A 82 30.84 -33.82 -8.97
C GLY A 82 30.93 -32.49 -9.71
N ALA A 83 30.45 -32.45 -10.95
CA ALA A 83 30.45 -31.23 -11.75
C ALA A 83 29.60 -30.13 -11.08
N PHE A 84 30.24 -29.00 -10.74
CA PHE A 84 29.59 -27.83 -10.12
C PHE A 84 28.35 -27.36 -10.88
N ALA A 85 28.41 -27.40 -12.22
CA ALA A 85 27.35 -26.94 -13.11
C ALA A 85 26.06 -27.78 -13.03
N THR A 86 26.13 -29.06 -12.66
CA THR A 86 24.93 -29.91 -12.60
C THR A 86 24.36 -30.01 -11.19
N VAL A 87 25.20 -29.87 -10.17
CA VAL A 87 24.80 -30.07 -8.76
C VAL A 87 24.45 -28.76 -8.06
N VAL A 88 25.21 -27.68 -8.31
CA VAL A 88 25.11 -26.42 -7.55
C VAL A 88 24.36 -25.34 -8.32
N LEU A 89 24.60 -25.23 -9.63
CA LEU A 89 23.99 -24.18 -10.47
C LEU A 89 22.45 -24.16 -10.45
N PRO A 90 21.73 -25.30 -10.45
CA PRO A 90 20.26 -25.29 -10.39
C PRO A 90 19.73 -24.64 -9.10
N TRP A 91 20.38 -24.87 -7.96
CA TRP A 91 19.99 -24.28 -6.68
C TRP A 91 20.28 -22.77 -6.62
N ILE A 92 21.36 -22.32 -7.26
CA ILE A 92 21.64 -20.88 -7.42
C ILE A 92 20.56 -20.21 -8.26
N ILE A 93 20.18 -20.83 -9.40
CA ILE A 93 19.11 -20.33 -10.26
C ILE A 93 17.77 -20.30 -9.50
N TRP A 94 17.49 -21.32 -8.70
CA TRP A 94 16.28 -21.39 -7.88
C TRP A 94 16.22 -20.27 -6.84
N LEU A 95 17.32 -19.99 -6.15
CA LEU A 95 17.43 -18.85 -5.23
C LEU A 95 17.24 -17.51 -5.96
N ALA A 96 17.85 -17.34 -7.13
CA ALA A 96 17.68 -16.15 -7.95
C ALA A 96 16.21 -15.97 -8.40
N ALA A 97 15.53 -17.07 -8.74
CA ALA A 97 14.12 -17.07 -9.14
C ALA A 97 13.20 -16.67 -7.97
N ILE A 98 13.46 -17.16 -6.75
CA ILE A 98 12.71 -16.76 -5.55
C ILE A 98 12.86 -15.26 -5.28
N TRP A 99 14.09 -14.75 -5.32
CA TRP A 99 14.37 -13.32 -5.12
C TRP A 99 13.74 -12.44 -6.19
N PHE A 100 13.90 -12.81 -7.47
CA PHE A 100 13.35 -12.02 -8.56
C PHE A 100 11.82 -12.10 -8.58
N GLY A 101 11.26 -13.26 -8.23
CA GLY A 101 9.83 -13.50 -8.10
C GLY A 101 9.21 -12.61 -7.02
N SER A 102 9.77 -12.62 -5.80
CA SER A 102 9.25 -11.78 -4.71
C SER A 102 9.40 -10.29 -5.03
N ALA A 103 10.55 -9.87 -5.58
CA ALA A 103 10.78 -8.49 -5.98
C ALA A 103 9.76 -8.00 -7.03
N THR A 104 9.42 -8.85 -8.00
CA THR A 104 8.43 -8.52 -9.03
C THR A 104 7.03 -8.35 -8.43
N ILE A 105 6.65 -9.19 -7.46
CA ILE A 105 5.37 -9.10 -6.78
C ILE A 105 5.29 -7.81 -5.93
N TYR A 106 6.37 -7.44 -5.23
CA TYR A 106 6.41 -6.16 -4.50
C TYR A 106 6.35 -4.95 -5.44
N ARG A 107 6.95 -5.03 -6.63
CA ARG A 107 6.80 -3.97 -7.63
C ARG A 107 5.37 -3.79 -8.11
N LEU A 108 4.62 -4.88 -8.23
CA LEU A 108 3.19 -4.82 -8.55
C LEU A 108 2.40 -4.18 -7.40
N TYR A 109 2.72 -4.52 -6.15
CA TYR A 109 2.15 -3.89 -4.96
C TYR A 109 2.38 -2.37 -4.97
N ASP A 110 3.62 -1.93 -5.18
CA ASP A 110 3.98 -0.51 -5.20
C ASP A 110 3.22 0.26 -6.29
N TRP A 111 3.01 -0.38 -7.46
CA TRP A 111 2.26 0.23 -8.55
C TRP A 111 0.78 0.45 -8.20
N VAL A 112 0.16 -0.51 -7.51
CA VAL A 112 -1.23 -0.38 -7.03
C VAL A 112 -1.33 0.66 -5.91
N ASP A 113 -0.33 0.72 -5.02
CA ASP A 113 -0.27 1.70 -3.92
C ASP A 113 -0.11 3.14 -4.43
N LEU A 114 0.80 3.35 -5.38
CA LEU A 114 1.07 4.67 -5.98
C LEU A 114 -0.17 5.29 -6.64
N ASN A 115 -1.04 4.48 -7.23
CA ASN A 115 -2.29 4.96 -7.83
C ASN A 115 -3.42 5.17 -6.77
N THR A 116 -3.33 4.51 -5.63
CA THR A 116 -4.39 4.48 -4.62
C THR A 116 -4.16 5.51 -3.51
N GLY A 117 -2.91 5.68 -3.05
CA GLY A 117 -2.53 6.59 -1.97
C GLY A 117 -2.96 8.04 -2.20
N PRO A 118 -2.63 8.68 -3.33
CA PRO A 118 -3.02 10.06 -3.61
C PRO A 118 -4.54 10.27 -3.66
N ARG A 119 -5.28 9.33 -4.26
CA ARG A 119 -6.76 9.39 -4.33
C ARG A 119 -7.38 9.29 -2.93
N MET A 120 -6.92 8.35 -2.11
CA MET A 120 -7.40 8.20 -0.72
C MET A 120 -7.12 9.44 0.14
N ARG A 121 -5.93 10.03 0.00
CA ARG A 121 -5.57 11.28 0.69
C ARG A 121 -6.52 12.41 0.33
N GLY A 122 -6.75 12.62 -0.96
CA GLY A 122 -7.62 13.69 -1.45
C GLY A 122 -9.04 13.52 -0.96
N LEU A 123 -9.56 12.29 -1.00
CA LEU A 123 -10.90 11.97 -0.52
C LEU A 123 -11.05 12.21 0.99
N ALA A 124 -10.10 11.73 1.80
CA ALA A 124 -10.11 11.94 3.24
C ALA A 124 -10.09 13.44 3.62
N GLN A 125 -9.26 14.24 2.94
CA GLN A 125 -9.20 15.68 3.15
C GLN A 125 -10.52 16.38 2.77
N LYS A 126 -11.14 16.00 1.64
CA LYS A 126 -12.44 16.53 1.20
C LYS A 126 -13.54 16.23 2.23
N TYR A 127 -13.65 14.98 2.69
CA TYR A 127 -14.66 14.59 3.70
C TYR A 127 -14.49 15.37 5.01
N LEU A 128 -13.27 15.50 5.50
CA LEU A 128 -12.98 16.26 6.73
C LEU A 128 -13.25 17.75 6.56
N PHE A 129 -12.99 18.31 5.37
CA PHE A 129 -13.29 19.70 5.07
C PHE A 129 -14.80 19.96 5.06
N VAL A 130 -15.59 19.12 4.39
CA VAL A 130 -17.06 19.24 4.38
C VAL A 130 -17.64 19.05 5.79
N TYR A 131 -17.12 18.10 6.57
CA TYR A 131 -17.50 17.90 7.97
C TYR A 131 -17.26 19.16 8.83
N MET A 132 -16.15 19.86 8.57
CA MET A 132 -15.80 21.09 9.27
C MET A 132 -16.73 22.26 8.89
N LEU A 133 -17.15 22.36 7.63
CA LEU A 133 -18.11 23.39 7.18
C LEU A 133 -19.49 23.26 7.86
N GLY A 134 -19.84 22.08 8.38
CA GLY A 134 -21.06 21.87 9.15
C GLY A 134 -21.01 22.40 10.60
N HIS A 135 -19.87 22.91 11.08
CA HIS A 135 -19.74 23.45 12.44
C HIS A 135 -20.23 24.90 12.54
N SER A 136 -20.73 25.28 13.73
CA SER A 136 -21.22 26.64 14.01
C SER A 136 -20.14 27.71 13.79
N PRO A 137 -20.48 28.95 13.38
CA PRO A 137 -19.52 30.03 13.16
C PRO A 137 -18.63 30.34 14.39
N ARG A 138 -19.15 30.14 15.61
CA ARG A 138 -18.41 30.31 16.87
C ARG A 138 -17.18 29.38 16.95
N TYR A 139 -17.28 28.17 16.40
CA TYR A 139 -16.18 27.21 16.36
C TYR A 139 -14.96 27.73 15.60
N PHE A 140 -15.19 28.49 14.51
CA PHE A 140 -14.13 29.11 13.70
C PHE A 140 -13.55 30.37 14.33
N GLN A 141 -14.30 31.03 15.23
CA GLN A 141 -13.78 32.15 16.02
C GLN A 141 -12.87 31.64 17.14
N ASP A 142 -13.21 30.51 17.74
CA ASP A 142 -12.44 29.89 18.83
C ASP A 142 -11.23 29.07 18.33
N ASN A 143 -11.19 28.69 17.06
CA ASN A 143 -10.10 27.93 16.45
C ASN A 143 -9.58 28.62 15.18
N PHE A 144 -8.32 29.05 15.20
CA PHE A 144 -7.67 29.63 14.03
C PHE A 144 -7.71 28.69 12.80
N ALA A 145 -8.08 29.26 11.65
CA ALA A 145 -8.20 28.55 10.37
C ALA A 145 -6.91 27.79 9.98
N GLY A 146 -5.73 28.33 10.28
CA GLY A 146 -4.46 27.67 10.02
C GLY A 146 -4.28 26.35 10.79
N LYS A 147 -4.66 26.33 12.08
CA LYS A 147 -4.60 25.13 12.94
C LYS A 147 -5.57 24.05 12.45
N LEU A 148 -6.75 24.46 11.98
CA LEU A 148 -7.77 23.57 11.42
C LEU A 148 -7.31 22.94 10.10
N GLY A 149 -6.82 23.75 9.16
CA GLY A 149 -6.29 23.27 7.88
C GLY A 149 -5.11 22.29 8.08
N GLN A 150 -4.24 22.57 9.04
CA GLN A 150 -3.14 21.67 9.39
C GLN A 150 -3.64 20.31 9.92
N LYS A 151 -4.67 20.29 10.78
CA LYS A 151 -5.28 19.04 11.27
C LYS A 151 -5.90 18.22 10.15
N VAL A 152 -6.62 18.85 9.22
CA VAL A 152 -7.19 18.17 8.05
C VAL A 152 -6.08 17.56 7.18
N LYS A 153 -5.01 18.33 6.94
CA LYS A 153 -3.84 17.84 6.19
C LYS A 153 -3.19 16.64 6.89
N GLN A 154 -2.96 16.73 8.20
CA GLN A 154 -2.37 15.67 9.01
C GLN A 154 -3.24 14.41 9.02
N ALA A 155 -4.56 14.54 9.18
CA ALA A 155 -5.48 13.41 9.16
C ALA A 155 -5.49 12.70 7.79
N GLY A 156 -5.44 13.45 6.69
CA GLY A 156 -5.28 12.89 5.35
C GLY A 156 -3.95 12.15 5.15
N GLN A 157 -2.86 12.57 5.81
CA GLN A 157 -1.58 11.85 5.81
C GLN A 157 -1.59 10.61 6.69
N ALA A 158 -2.14 10.71 7.89
CA ALA A 158 -2.26 9.58 8.80
C ALA A 158 -3.07 8.43 8.18
N THR A 159 -4.10 8.75 7.39
CA THR A 159 -4.92 7.74 6.70
C THR A 159 -4.10 6.87 5.73
N ILE A 160 -3.17 7.47 4.98
CA ILE A 160 -2.26 6.71 4.08
C ILE A 160 -1.30 5.87 4.91
N GLY A 161 -0.70 6.43 5.95
CA GLY A 161 0.26 5.71 6.80
C GLY A 161 -0.38 4.47 7.44
N ILE A 162 -1.58 4.61 7.98
CA ILE A 162 -2.33 3.49 8.58
C ILE A 162 -2.67 2.44 7.52
N LEU A 163 -3.04 2.85 6.31
CA LEU A 163 -3.28 1.91 5.22
C LEU A 163 -2.02 1.12 4.88
N GLY A 164 -0.87 1.78 4.75
CA GLY A 164 0.41 1.12 4.48
C GLY A 164 0.74 0.08 5.55
N ILE A 165 0.59 0.43 6.82
CA ILE A 165 0.84 -0.49 7.95
C ILE A 165 -0.09 -1.71 7.88
N VAL A 166 -1.39 -1.50 7.62
CA VAL A 166 -2.35 -2.60 7.57
C VAL A 166 -2.14 -3.48 6.35
N CYS A 167 -1.90 -2.91 5.17
CA CYS A 167 -1.76 -3.65 3.92
C CYS A 167 -0.41 -4.38 3.80
N MET A 168 0.65 -3.80 4.35
CA MET A 168 2.00 -4.33 4.21
C MET A 168 2.49 -5.02 5.48
N ASP A 169 2.56 -4.28 6.60
CA ASP A 169 3.21 -4.78 7.81
C ASP A 169 2.39 -5.88 8.49
N VAL A 170 1.09 -5.65 8.68
CA VAL A 170 0.20 -6.65 9.31
C VAL A 170 0.10 -7.91 8.45
N VAL A 171 -0.03 -7.75 7.13
CA VAL A 171 -0.13 -8.87 6.20
C VAL A 171 1.13 -9.73 6.19
N ARG A 172 2.31 -9.11 6.19
CA ARG A 172 3.59 -9.84 6.28
C ARG A 172 3.73 -10.59 7.60
N VAL A 173 3.33 -9.98 8.71
CA VAL A 173 3.37 -10.64 10.03
C VAL A 173 2.42 -11.84 10.08
N VAL A 174 1.25 -11.76 9.47
CA VAL A 174 0.29 -12.89 9.41
C VAL A 174 0.77 -14.00 8.46
N GLY A 175 1.51 -13.66 7.42
CA GLY A 175 2.02 -14.61 6.43
C GLY A 175 3.30 -15.35 6.84
N LEU A 176 3.92 -14.99 7.98
CA LEU A 176 5.16 -15.56 8.49
C LEU A 176 4.88 -16.57 9.62
#